data_AF-A0A0W1R896-F1
#
_entry.id   AF-A0A0W1R896-F1
#
_cell.length_a   1.000
_cell.length_b   1.000
_cell.length_c   1.000
_cell.angle_alpha   90.00
_cell.angle_beta   90.00
_cell.angle_gamma   90.00
#
_symmetry.space_group_name_H-M   'P 1'
#
loop_
_entity.id
_entity.type
_entity.pdbx_description
1 polymer ?
#
loop_
_entity_poly.entity_id
_entity_poly.type
_entity_poly.pdbx_seq_one_letter_code
_entity_poly.pdbx_strand_id
1 'polypeptide(L)'
;MPELNEHVLREAGDRGRTLLVSDLVRLIERHESTNRPGVDPERVVTYAESLEADGARIDAGSVRGAIEERQTDSSSWIGEDALYAVGDGRVSTYPKQWHEALEGDEDVRRYLEVILDDVGDSENAFDRGGPGTGVPRSLLLDVTSVLGDLTPEETKAQIQALRGDGVLAEDADQHPDARVSFV
;
A
#
# COMPACT_ATOMS: atom_id res chain seq x y z
N MET A 1 5.26 12.65 -21.30
CA MET A 1 4.92 11.96 -20.03
C MET A 1 4.11 12.93 -19.18
N PRO A 2 3.14 12.46 -18.38
CA PRO A 2 2.44 13.32 -17.44
C PRO A 2 3.43 13.94 -16.44
N GLU A 3 3.07 15.13 -15.94
CA GLU A 3 3.84 15.83 -14.90
C GLU A 3 3.96 14.97 -13.64
N LEU A 4 5.04 15.15 -12.87
CA LEU A 4 5.24 14.42 -11.60
C LEU A 4 4.35 15.03 -10.52
N ASN A 5 3.76 14.18 -9.68
CA ASN A 5 2.96 14.60 -8.56
C ASN A 5 3.86 15.22 -7.47
N GLU A 6 3.70 16.51 -7.22
CA GLU A 6 4.47 17.26 -6.22
C GLU A 6 4.32 16.68 -4.81
N HIS A 7 3.19 16.04 -4.49
CA HIS A 7 2.98 15.40 -3.20
C HIS A 7 3.91 14.22 -3.02
N VAL A 8 4.04 13.36 -4.03
CA VAL A 8 4.96 12.24 -4.04
C VAL A 8 6.40 12.73 -3.91
N LEU A 9 6.80 13.75 -4.68
CA LEU A 9 8.17 14.30 -4.62
C LEU A 9 8.51 14.84 -3.24
N ARG A 10 7.60 15.60 -2.61
CA ARG A 10 7.81 16.15 -1.27
C ARG A 10 7.93 15.03 -0.23
N GLU A 11 6.98 14.10 -0.23
CA GLU A 11 6.94 12.99 0.72
C GLU A 11 8.13 12.04 0.58
N ALA A 12 8.55 11.75 -0.64
CA ALA A 12 9.72 10.94 -0.92
C ALA A 12 11.02 11.68 -0.53
N GLY A 13 11.09 12.98 -0.83
CA GLY A 13 12.20 13.84 -0.45
C GLY A 13 12.41 13.92 1.06
N ASP A 14 11.34 14.05 1.83
CA ASP A 14 11.36 14.09 3.30
C ASP A 14 11.91 12.79 3.91
N ARG A 15 11.66 11.64 3.28
CA ARG A 15 12.21 10.33 3.70
C ARG A 15 13.70 10.18 3.37
N GLY A 16 14.18 10.82 2.29
CA GLY A 16 15.61 10.86 1.93
C GLY A 16 16.27 9.49 1.89
N ARG A 17 17.34 9.26 2.69
CA ARG A 17 18.12 8.00 2.66
C ARG A 17 17.35 6.77 3.17
N THR A 18 16.24 6.97 3.88
CA THR A 18 15.45 5.85 4.41
C THR A 18 14.33 5.44 3.45
N LEU A 19 14.18 6.15 2.33
CA LEU A 19 13.18 5.82 1.33
C LEU A 19 13.54 4.50 0.65
N LEU A 20 12.71 3.48 0.85
CA LEU A 20 12.82 2.24 0.09
C LEU A 20 12.17 2.41 -1.29
N VAL A 21 12.56 1.56 -2.24
CA VAL A 21 11.92 1.55 -3.56
C VAL A 21 10.45 1.12 -3.48
N SER A 22 10.12 0.21 -2.56
CA SER A 22 8.74 -0.19 -2.24
C SER A 22 7.92 0.98 -1.72
N ASP A 23 8.50 1.83 -0.86
CA ASP A 23 7.84 3.05 -0.38
C ASP A 23 7.55 4.02 -1.54
N LEU A 24 8.53 4.21 -2.44
CA LEU A 24 8.34 5.09 -3.59
C LEU A 24 7.24 4.57 -4.54
N VAL A 25 7.20 3.27 -4.81
CA VAL A 25 6.11 2.65 -5.58
C VAL A 25 4.77 2.89 -4.87
N ARG A 26 4.69 2.64 -3.55
CA ARG A 26 3.47 2.86 -2.76
C ARG A 26 2.96 4.30 -2.86
N LEU A 27 3.87 5.28 -2.75
CA LEU A 27 3.53 6.70 -2.85
C LEU A 27 2.99 7.04 -4.24
N ILE A 28 3.62 6.52 -5.30
CA ILE A 28 3.16 6.74 -6.67
C ILE A 28 1.78 6.10 -6.86
N GLU A 29 1.57 4.85 -6.46
CA GLU A 29 0.26 4.18 -6.57
C GLU A 29 -0.86 4.95 -5.86
N ARG A 30 -0.58 5.47 -4.66
CA ARG A 30 -1.55 6.20 -3.86
C ARG A 30 -1.98 7.53 -4.47
N HIS A 31 -1.06 8.23 -5.12
CA HIS A 31 -1.26 9.61 -5.55
C HIS A 31 -1.38 9.79 -7.07
N GLU A 32 -1.05 8.75 -7.85
CA GLU A 32 -1.29 8.69 -9.28
C GLU A 32 -2.32 7.60 -9.58
N SER A 33 -3.59 7.97 -9.57
CA SER A 33 -4.65 7.08 -10.07
C SER A 33 -4.38 6.79 -11.56
N THR A 34 -4.15 5.52 -11.90
CA THR A 34 -4.07 5.08 -13.28
C THR A 34 -5.17 4.05 -13.56
N ASN A 35 -5.72 4.02 -14.76
CA ASN A 35 -6.78 3.06 -15.16
C ASN A 35 -6.29 1.60 -15.28
N ARG A 36 -5.18 1.26 -14.62
CA ARG A 36 -4.45 0.00 -14.76
C ARG A 36 -3.70 -0.26 -13.44
N PRO A 37 -3.72 -1.50 -12.92
CA PRO A 37 -2.98 -1.88 -11.72
C PRO A 37 -1.48 -1.56 -11.77
N GLY A 38 -0.93 -1.15 -10.63
CA GLY A 38 0.51 -0.97 -10.43
C GLY A 38 1.11 0.28 -11.07
N VAL A 39 2.43 0.38 -10.99
CA VAL A 39 3.27 1.46 -11.53
C VAL A 39 4.19 0.89 -12.60
N ASP A 40 4.41 1.68 -13.66
CA ASP A 40 5.44 1.39 -14.64
C ASP A 40 6.83 1.63 -14.00
N PRO A 41 7.76 0.67 -14.02
CA PRO A 41 9.11 0.85 -13.46
C PRO A 41 9.84 2.09 -14.01
N GLU A 42 9.63 2.48 -15.27
CA GLU A 42 10.22 3.70 -15.85
C GLU A 42 9.69 4.96 -15.16
N ARG A 43 8.43 4.93 -14.73
CA ARG A 43 7.82 6.04 -13.98
C ARG A 43 8.48 6.19 -12.61
N VAL A 44 8.77 5.09 -11.94
CA VAL A 44 9.49 5.08 -10.65
C VAL A 44 10.90 5.67 -10.83
N VAL A 45 11.60 5.27 -11.89
CA VAL A 45 12.92 5.84 -12.25
C VAL A 45 12.82 7.35 -12.48
N THR A 46 11.81 7.81 -13.22
CA THR A 46 11.60 9.25 -13.48
C THR A 46 11.42 10.05 -12.18
N TYR A 47 10.68 9.51 -11.20
CA TYR A 47 10.55 10.11 -9.87
C TYR A 47 11.89 10.17 -9.15
N ALA A 48 12.66 9.09 -9.17
CA ALA A 48 13.96 9.03 -8.52
C ALA A 48 14.98 10.00 -9.14
N GLU A 49 15.00 10.13 -10.47
CA GLU A 49 15.83 11.11 -11.18
C GLU A 49 15.49 12.55 -10.77
N SER A 50 14.20 12.87 -10.65
CA SER A 50 13.78 14.20 -10.18
C SER A 50 14.21 14.46 -8.74
N LEU A 51 14.02 13.48 -7.85
CA LEU A 51 14.42 13.57 -6.45
C LEU A 51 15.94 13.75 -6.32
N GLU A 52 16.73 12.99 -7.09
CA GLU A 52 18.19 13.10 -7.13
C GLU A 52 18.63 14.48 -7.64
N ALA A 53 18.00 14.98 -8.71
CA ALA A 53 18.26 16.32 -9.25
C ALA A 53 17.96 17.44 -8.24
N ASP A 54 16.94 17.27 -7.41
CA ASP A 54 16.56 18.19 -6.33
C ASP A 54 17.41 18.02 -5.06
N GLY A 55 18.41 17.12 -5.07
CA GLY A 55 19.37 16.91 -3.99
C GLY A 55 18.93 15.93 -2.91
N ALA A 56 17.85 15.17 -3.14
CA ALA A 56 17.50 14.06 -2.28
C ALA A 56 18.59 12.98 -2.34
N ARG A 57 18.73 12.23 -1.24
CA ARG A 57 19.77 11.19 -1.12
C ARG A 57 19.25 9.83 -1.58
N ILE A 58 18.87 9.78 -2.85
CA ILE A 58 18.47 8.57 -3.59
C ILE A 58 19.44 8.40 -4.76
N ASP A 59 19.73 7.15 -5.12
CA ASP A 59 20.49 6.82 -6.34
C ASP A 59 19.51 6.33 -7.40
N ALA A 60 19.19 7.20 -8.36
CA ALA A 60 18.23 6.88 -9.42
C ALA A 60 18.73 5.73 -10.32
N GLY A 61 20.04 5.60 -10.51
CA GLY A 61 20.64 4.53 -11.32
C GLY A 61 20.44 3.13 -10.74
N SER A 62 20.29 3.02 -9.42
CA SER A 62 20.08 1.74 -8.73
C SER A 62 18.61 1.33 -8.60
N VAL A 63 17.66 2.22 -8.89
CA VAL A 63 16.22 1.97 -8.68
C VAL A 63 15.70 0.77 -9.44
N ARG A 64 16.10 0.60 -10.71
CA ARG A 64 15.64 -0.53 -11.53
C ARG A 64 16.07 -1.87 -10.93
N GLY A 65 17.35 -2.00 -10.56
CA GLY A 65 17.85 -3.21 -9.92
C GLY A 65 17.12 -3.48 -8.59
N ALA A 66 16.85 -2.44 -7.81
CA ALA A 66 16.10 -2.57 -6.55
C ALA A 66 14.65 -3.03 -6.74
N ILE A 67 13.99 -2.64 -7.85
CA ILE A 67 12.67 -3.15 -8.24
C ILE A 67 12.78 -4.64 -8.59
N GLU A 68 13.70 -5.00 -9.48
CA GLU A 68 13.90 -6.39 -9.94
C GLU A 68 14.20 -7.34 -8.77
N GLU A 69 15.01 -6.92 -7.79
CA GLU A 69 15.35 -7.69 -6.60
C GLU A 69 14.14 -7.97 -5.68
N ARG A 70 13.18 -7.05 -5.62
CA ARG A 70 11.98 -7.15 -4.77
C ARG A 70 10.78 -7.73 -5.51
N GLN A 71 10.90 -7.86 -6.83
CA GLN A 71 9.80 -8.30 -7.66
C GLN A 71 9.45 -9.75 -7.37
N THR A 72 8.16 -10.04 -7.27
CA THR A 72 7.62 -11.38 -7.07
C THR A 72 6.42 -11.62 -7.98
N ASP A 73 6.30 -12.86 -8.45
CA ASP A 73 5.13 -13.36 -9.19
C ASP A 73 4.10 -14.02 -8.25
N SER A 74 4.28 -13.90 -6.92
CA SER A 74 3.31 -14.40 -5.95
C SER A 74 1.95 -13.74 -6.18
N SER A 75 0.89 -14.55 -6.21
CA SER A 75 -0.48 -14.03 -6.24
C SER A 75 -0.96 -13.63 -4.84
N SER A 76 -0.28 -14.07 -3.79
CA SER A 76 -0.62 -13.86 -2.37
C SER A 76 0.38 -12.92 -1.68
N TRP A 77 -0.08 -12.25 -0.62
CA TRP A 77 0.76 -11.37 0.18
C TRP A 77 1.88 -12.14 0.90
N ILE A 78 3.12 -11.71 0.67
CA ILE A 78 4.34 -12.27 1.30
C ILE A 78 5.11 -11.25 2.14
N GLY A 79 4.63 -10.01 2.24
CA GLY A 79 5.25 -8.95 3.02
C GLY A 79 5.16 -7.56 2.36
N GLU A 80 5.43 -6.52 3.18
CA GLU A 80 5.30 -5.11 2.78
C GLU A 80 6.39 -4.61 1.82
N ASP A 81 7.54 -5.28 1.81
CA ASP A 81 8.70 -4.90 0.99
C ASP A 81 8.69 -5.55 -0.40
N ALA A 82 7.75 -6.47 -0.66
CA ALA A 82 7.61 -7.14 -1.93
C ALA A 82 6.95 -6.24 -2.98
N LEU A 83 7.37 -6.40 -4.23
CA LEU A 83 6.75 -5.76 -5.39
C LEU A 83 6.11 -6.82 -6.28
N TYR A 84 4.79 -6.82 -6.39
CA TYR A 84 4.05 -7.83 -7.12
C TYR A 84 3.93 -7.48 -8.59
N ALA A 85 4.20 -8.45 -9.46
CA ALA A 85 3.90 -8.34 -10.88
C ALA A 85 2.37 -8.38 -11.10
N VAL A 86 1.80 -7.29 -11.60
CA VAL A 86 0.33 -7.17 -11.80
C VAL A 86 -0.11 -7.20 -13.26
N GLY A 87 0.84 -7.35 -14.19
CA GLY A 87 0.62 -7.41 -15.63
C GLY A 87 1.27 -6.25 -16.38
N ASP A 88 1.43 -6.40 -17.70
CA ASP A 88 2.04 -5.39 -18.59
C ASP A 88 3.41 -4.86 -18.15
N GLY A 89 4.19 -5.67 -17.42
CA GLY A 89 5.48 -5.26 -16.86
C GLY A 89 5.40 -4.25 -15.71
N ARG A 90 4.21 -4.03 -15.14
CA ARG A 90 3.97 -3.13 -14.01
C ARG A 90 4.13 -3.86 -12.68
N VAL A 91 4.53 -3.09 -11.67
CA VAL A 91 4.75 -3.56 -10.31
C VAL A 91 3.82 -2.84 -9.34
N SER A 92 3.31 -3.55 -8.34
CA SER A 92 2.47 -2.99 -7.28
C SER A 92 2.99 -3.39 -5.92
N THR A 93 2.67 -2.60 -4.90
CA THR A 93 2.84 -2.98 -3.50
C THR A 93 1.79 -3.99 -3.00
N TYR A 94 0.77 -4.30 -3.82
CA TYR A 94 -0.26 -5.28 -3.49
C TYR A 94 -0.35 -6.42 -4.52
N PRO A 95 -0.67 -7.65 -4.08
CA PRO A 95 -0.80 -8.81 -4.97
C PRO A 95 -1.86 -8.62 -6.04
N LYS A 96 -1.64 -9.22 -7.21
CA LYS A 96 -2.57 -9.14 -8.35
C LYS A 96 -4.00 -9.55 -8.00
N GLN A 97 -4.15 -10.59 -7.16
CA GLN A 97 -5.47 -11.08 -6.79
C GLN A 97 -6.27 -10.04 -5.95
N TRP A 98 -5.59 -9.16 -5.21
CA TRP A 98 -6.25 -8.08 -4.47
C TRP A 98 -6.76 -7.02 -5.43
N HIS A 99 -5.96 -6.62 -6.44
CA HIS A 99 -6.42 -5.73 -7.52
C HIS A 99 -7.67 -6.30 -8.19
N GLU A 100 -7.64 -7.57 -8.60
CA GLU A 100 -8.79 -8.22 -9.27
C GLU A 100 -10.04 -8.32 -8.40
N ALA A 101 -9.88 -8.43 -7.07
CA ALA A 101 -10.97 -8.64 -6.14
C ALA A 101 -11.56 -7.34 -5.57
N LEU A 102 -10.79 -6.25 -5.55
CA LEU A 102 -11.10 -5.02 -4.82
C LEU A 102 -11.11 -3.76 -5.70
N GLU A 103 -10.77 -3.85 -6.99
CA GLU A 103 -10.78 -2.70 -7.90
C GLU A 103 -12.12 -1.96 -7.86
N GLY A 104 -12.07 -0.70 -7.41
CA GLY A 104 -13.24 0.18 -7.32
C GLY A 104 -14.24 -0.16 -6.20
N ASP A 105 -13.87 -1.03 -5.26
CA ASP A 105 -14.71 -1.32 -4.10
C ASP A 105 -14.65 -0.17 -3.08
N GLU A 106 -15.80 0.16 -2.48
CA GLU A 106 -15.97 1.26 -1.52
C GLU A 106 -16.34 0.75 -0.11
N ASP A 107 -16.40 -0.57 0.11
CA ASP A 107 -16.78 -1.18 1.38
C ASP A 107 -15.56 -1.75 2.12
N VAL A 108 -15.16 -1.09 3.21
CA VAL A 108 -14.01 -1.50 4.04
C VAL A 108 -14.11 -2.96 4.51
N ARG A 109 -15.31 -3.52 4.68
CA ARG A 109 -15.48 -4.93 5.07
C ARG A 109 -14.96 -5.87 4.00
N ARG A 110 -15.16 -5.54 2.73
CA ARG A 110 -14.68 -6.35 1.61
C ARG A 110 -13.16 -6.43 1.58
N TYR A 111 -12.49 -5.29 1.82
CA TYR A 111 -11.03 -5.24 1.95
C TYR A 111 -10.54 -6.13 3.09
N LEU A 112 -11.19 -6.04 4.25
CA LEU A 112 -10.84 -6.86 5.40
C LEU A 112 -11.02 -8.36 5.11
N GLU A 113 -12.13 -8.76 4.49
CA GLU A 113 -12.38 -10.15 4.07
C GLU A 113 -11.30 -10.67 3.12
N VAL A 114 -11.01 -9.93 2.05
CA VAL A 114 -10.03 -10.37 1.02
C VAL A 114 -8.63 -10.51 1.63
N ILE A 115 -8.23 -9.58 2.49
CA ILE A 115 -6.92 -9.64 3.15
C ILE A 115 -6.85 -10.81 4.13
N LEU A 116 -7.89 -11.01 4.95
CA LEU A 116 -7.89 -12.11 5.92
C LEU A 116 -8.00 -13.49 5.25
N ASP A 117 -8.73 -13.61 4.15
CA ASP A 117 -8.79 -14.85 3.36
C ASP A 117 -7.44 -15.21 2.74
N ASP A 118 -6.66 -14.21 2.33
CA ASP A 118 -5.34 -14.42 1.72
C ASP A 118 -4.25 -14.71 2.76
N VAL A 119 -4.15 -13.87 3.80
CA VAL A 119 -3.04 -13.88 4.75
C VAL A 119 -3.34 -14.72 6.00
N GLY A 120 -4.62 -14.93 6.29
CA GLY A 120 -5.09 -15.54 7.52
C GLY A 120 -5.16 -14.55 8.69
N ASP A 121 -5.84 -14.97 9.75
CA ASP A 121 -6.11 -14.15 10.94
C ASP A 121 -5.25 -14.60 12.13
N SER A 122 -3.93 -14.46 12.00
CA SER A 122 -2.99 -14.82 13.08
C SER A 122 -2.16 -13.62 13.52
N GLU A 123 -1.66 -13.65 14.76
CA GLU A 123 -0.82 -12.57 15.31
C GLU A 123 0.46 -12.32 14.48
N ASN A 124 0.92 -13.33 13.73
CA ASN A 124 2.11 -13.27 12.88
C ASN A 124 1.76 -13.14 11.38
N ALA A 125 0.50 -12.89 11.02
CA ALA A 125 0.07 -12.73 9.63
C ALA A 125 0.71 -11.47 8.98
N PHE A 126 1.04 -10.47 9.80
CA PHE A 126 1.60 -9.20 9.34
C PHE A 126 2.85 -8.83 10.14
N ASP A 127 3.86 -8.30 9.46
CA ASP A 127 5.13 -7.86 10.06
C ASP A 127 4.97 -6.63 10.99
N ARG A 128 3.83 -5.94 10.89
CA ARG A 128 3.49 -4.71 11.63
C ARG A 128 2.08 -4.78 12.21
N GLY A 129 1.74 -3.80 13.05
CA GLY A 129 0.49 -3.70 13.81
C GLY A 129 0.67 -3.96 15.30
N GLY A 130 -0.30 -3.51 16.10
CA GLY A 130 -0.34 -3.82 17.54
C GLY A 130 -0.46 -5.33 17.84
N PRO A 131 -0.41 -5.73 19.12
CA PRO A 131 -0.72 -7.11 19.51
C PRO A 131 -2.16 -7.46 19.09
N GLY A 132 -2.42 -8.75 18.86
CA GLY A 132 -3.75 -9.26 18.51
C GLY A 132 -3.89 -9.81 17.09
N THR A 133 -5.12 -10.13 16.74
CA THR A 133 -5.51 -10.65 15.41
C THR A 133 -6.14 -9.53 14.58
N GLY A 134 -6.31 -9.75 13.28
CA GLY A 134 -6.85 -8.77 12.35
C GLY A 134 -5.78 -8.04 11.53
N VAL A 135 -6.28 -7.18 10.65
CA VAL A 135 -5.46 -6.45 9.68
C VAL A 135 -5.00 -5.13 10.30
N PRO A 136 -3.71 -4.77 10.19
CA PRO A 136 -3.24 -3.45 10.64
C PRO A 136 -4.04 -2.32 10.00
N ARG A 137 -4.49 -1.36 10.81
CA ARG A 137 -5.29 -0.23 10.31
C ARG A 137 -4.54 0.56 9.24
N SER A 138 -3.23 0.75 9.38
CA SER A 138 -2.39 1.40 8.38
C SER A 138 -2.44 0.68 7.03
N LEU A 139 -2.39 -0.65 7.02
CA LEU A 139 -2.52 -1.45 5.82
C LEU A 139 -3.91 -1.29 5.19
N LEU A 140 -4.98 -1.30 5.98
CA LEU A 140 -6.33 -1.04 5.45
C LEU A 140 -6.45 0.34 4.83
N LEU A 141 -5.91 1.37 5.47
CA LEU A 141 -5.92 2.74 4.92
C LEU A 141 -5.11 2.86 3.63
N ASP A 142 -3.97 2.18 3.57
CA ASP A 142 -3.11 2.21 2.40
C ASP A 142 -3.74 1.43 1.24
N VAL A 143 -4.37 0.29 1.49
CA VAL A 143 -4.94 -0.56 0.43
C VAL A 143 -6.21 0.06 -0.14
N THR A 144 -7.09 0.65 0.69
CA THR A 144 -8.34 1.26 0.22
C THR A 144 -8.09 2.51 -0.59
N SER A 145 -6.99 3.21 -0.30
CA SER A 145 -6.55 4.38 -1.07
C SER A 145 -5.85 4.02 -2.38
N VAL A 146 -5.35 2.79 -2.54
CA VAL A 146 -4.62 2.35 -3.75
C VAL A 146 -5.50 1.53 -4.68
N LEU A 147 -6.32 0.63 -4.13
CA LEU A 147 -7.18 -0.27 -4.92
C LEU A 147 -8.61 0.26 -5.09
N GLY A 148 -9.04 1.14 -4.20
CA GLY A 148 -10.35 1.77 -4.23
C GLY A 148 -10.29 3.28 -4.38
N ASP A 149 -11.47 3.90 -4.28
CA ASP A 149 -11.64 5.34 -4.35
C ASP A 149 -11.82 5.99 -2.95
N LEU A 150 -11.54 5.23 -1.89
CA LEU A 150 -11.69 5.71 -0.51
C LEU A 150 -10.47 6.51 -0.06
N THR A 151 -10.71 7.72 0.42
CA THR A 151 -9.70 8.48 1.15
C THR A 151 -9.38 7.83 2.50
N PRO A 152 -8.22 8.14 3.11
CA PRO A 152 -7.91 7.73 4.47
C PRO A 152 -8.97 8.18 5.48
N GLU A 153 -9.55 9.37 5.32
CA GLU A 153 -10.59 9.89 6.21
C GLU A 153 -11.90 9.11 6.08
N GLU A 154 -12.33 8.79 4.86
CA GLU A 154 -13.53 7.98 4.60
C GLU A 154 -13.38 6.57 5.14
N THR A 155 -12.21 5.95 4.90
CA THR A 155 -11.90 4.63 5.43
C THR A 155 -11.95 4.63 6.97
N LYS A 156 -11.36 5.62 7.63
CA LYS A 156 -11.43 5.76 9.10
C LYS A 156 -12.87 5.93 9.59
N ALA A 157 -13.67 6.73 8.89
CA ALA A 157 -15.07 6.97 9.24
C ALA A 157 -15.90 5.69 9.12
N GLN A 158 -15.69 4.90 8.06
CA GLN A 158 -16.35 3.60 7.89
C GLN A 158 -15.98 2.61 9.00
N ILE A 159 -14.68 2.47 9.32
CA ILE A 159 -14.23 1.62 10.43
C ILE A 159 -14.92 2.04 11.73
N GLN A 160 -14.96 3.34 12.04
CA GLN A 160 -15.60 3.84 13.25
C GLN A 160 -17.11 3.55 13.29
N ALA A 161 -17.82 3.72 12.18
CA ALA A 161 -19.24 3.41 12.08
C ALA A 161 -19.51 1.92 12.32
N LEU A 162 -18.76 1.04 11.64
CA LEU A 162 -18.88 -0.41 11.76
C LEU A 162 -18.54 -0.93 13.17
N ARG A 163 -17.61 -0.27 13.87
CA ARG A 163 -17.38 -0.52 15.30
C ARG A 163 -18.55 -0.11 16.17
N GLY A 164 -19.16 1.04 15.89
CA GLY A 164 -20.36 1.50 16.58
C GLY A 164 -21.54 0.54 16.42
N ASP A 165 -21.63 -0.10 15.25
CA ASP A 165 -22.65 -1.10 14.92
C ASP A 165 -22.32 -2.51 15.43
N GLY A 166 -21.14 -2.71 16.02
CA GLY A 166 -20.69 -4.02 16.52
C GLY A 166 -20.33 -5.03 15.44
N VAL A 167 -20.03 -4.57 14.22
CA VAL A 167 -19.59 -5.40 13.10
C VAL A 167 -18.08 -5.62 13.12
N LEU A 168 -17.33 -4.58 13.49
CA LEU A 168 -15.87 -4.62 13.60
C LEU A 168 -15.40 -4.36 15.03
N ALA A 169 -14.26 -4.93 15.37
CA ALA A 169 -13.47 -4.60 16.55
C ALA A 169 -12.16 -3.93 16.13
N GLU A 170 -11.68 -3.01 16.97
CA GLU A 170 -10.29 -2.58 16.99
C GLU A 170 -9.77 -2.91 18.38
N ASP A 171 -8.65 -3.63 18.45
CA ASP A 171 -8.07 -4.01 19.74
C ASP A 171 -7.79 -2.76 20.57
N ALA A 172 -8.17 -2.82 21.85
CA ALA A 172 -8.42 -1.66 22.71
C ALA A 172 -7.16 -0.90 23.16
N ASP A 173 -5.99 -1.25 22.65
CA ASP A 173 -4.80 -0.44 22.87
C ASP A 173 -4.95 0.87 22.11
N GLN A 174 -4.61 1.99 22.75
CA GLN A 174 -4.54 3.34 22.15
C GLN A 174 -3.43 3.44 21.07
N HIS A 175 -3.09 2.32 20.43
CA HIS A 175 -2.07 2.24 19.41
C HIS A 175 -2.60 2.93 18.15
N PRO A 176 -1.83 3.87 17.56
CA PRO A 176 -2.25 4.56 16.34
C PRO A 176 -2.45 3.60 15.15
N ASP A 177 -1.86 2.41 15.24
CA ASP A 177 -1.97 1.32 14.28
C ASP A 177 -2.53 0.04 14.95
N ALA A 178 -3.75 0.16 15.50
CA ALA A 178 -4.49 -0.98 16.03
C ALA A 178 -4.87 -1.96 14.90
N ARG A 179 -5.09 -3.22 15.25
CA ARG A 179 -5.61 -4.23 14.31
C ARG A 179 -7.12 -4.16 14.25
N VAL A 180 -7.67 -4.29 13.05
CA VAL A 180 -9.10 -4.30 12.75
C VAL A 180 -9.51 -5.73 12.41
N SER A 181 -10.56 -6.23 13.05
CA SER A 181 -11.11 -7.57 12.82
C SER A 181 -12.64 -7.56 12.82
N PHE A 182 -13.25 -8.63 12.31
CA PHE A 182 -14.67 -8.89 12.53
C PHE A 182 -14.93 -9.29 14.00
N VAL A 183 -16.14 -8.96 14.50
CA VAL A 183 -16.62 -9.35 15.85
C VAL A 183 -17.17 -10.77 15.85
#